data_AF-A0A7X7LM09-F1
#
_entry.id   AF-A0A7X7LM09-F1
#
_cell.length_a   1.000
_cell.length_b   1.000
_cell.length_c   1.000
_cell.angle_alpha   90.00
_cell.angle_beta   90.00
_cell.angle_gamma   90.00
#
_symmetry.space_group_name_H-M   'P 1'
#
loop_
_entity.id
_entity.type
_entity.pdbx_description
1 polymer ?
#
loop_
_entity_poly.entity_id
_entity_poly.type
_entity_poly.pdbx_seq_one_letter_code
_entity_poly.pdbx_strand_id
1 'polypeptide(L)'
;MKKIIKGLLIFILGGVLLVYGTIFIGHKLIFPDKVALMPTVAPLENEEYRLGVQFQKQAETLDEYVHVLAEQVRIYNEDADKYWPGNGVTDQYILAESIEKGNFWLISPQGEVSVLTGKEAQEKYIFSRQPYRIGFGPLEGSGIRGMYAALSEEDLVNYLMFEKYPYLGTYDVFITYSHELFHMLEQPKWAQEGRVQNASRSERREDVEARAKRHLLKHQLLAAVAGENEALIKDAAATWLDYKKTFPEDYNSGVYFDRIEGTAHYFEIKTCLFAAYPDQIKTAEDFQKAMALYASRPEFEKGVGTVSEGYSIGALSCVLLDRLGAENWPEVLMSEGDLTPLDILAGL
;
A
#
# COMPACT_ATOMS: atom_id res chain seq x y z
N MET A 1 -14.09 13.96 56.12
CA MET A 1 -13.16 13.15 55.30
C MET A 1 -13.69 12.82 53.91
N LYS A 2 -14.79 12.07 53.73
CA LYS A 2 -15.33 11.70 52.39
C LYS A 2 -15.65 12.89 51.47
N LYS A 3 -16.19 14.01 51.98
CA LYS A 3 -16.49 15.21 51.16
C LYS A 3 -15.25 15.93 50.65
N ILE A 4 -14.18 15.97 51.43
CA ILE A 4 -12.91 16.62 51.06
C ILE A 4 -12.21 15.81 49.97
N ILE A 5 -12.17 14.49 50.12
CA ILE A 5 -11.59 13.57 49.12
C ILE A 5 -12.37 13.65 47.80
N LYS A 6 -13.71 13.72 47.84
CA LYS A 6 -14.54 13.88 46.63
C LYS A 6 -14.30 15.23 45.93
N GLY A 7 -14.15 16.32 46.70
CA GLY A 7 -13.82 17.64 46.15
C GLY A 7 -12.44 17.67 45.48
N LEU A 8 -11.44 17.03 46.10
CA LEU A 8 -10.08 16.93 45.56
C LEU A 8 -10.04 16.13 44.25
N LEU A 9 -10.79 15.02 44.18
CA LEU A 9 -10.91 14.18 42.99
C LEU A 9 -11.54 14.94 41.81
N ILE A 10 -12.61 15.70 42.06
CA ILE A 10 -13.25 16.53 41.02
C ILE A 10 -12.28 17.61 40.51
N PHE A 11 -11.50 18.23 41.40
CA PHE A 11 -10.52 19.24 41.02
C PHE A 11 -9.38 18.66 40.17
N ILE A 12 -8.88 17.47 40.54
CA ILE A 12 -7.83 16.77 39.77
C ILE A 12 -8.37 16.34 38.40
N LEU A 13 -9.56 15.73 38.34
CA LEU A 13 -10.20 15.35 37.07
C LEU A 13 -10.46 16.56 36.17
N GLY A 14 -10.95 17.66 36.74
CA GLY A 14 -11.15 18.92 36.03
C GLY A 14 -9.83 19.50 35.50
N GLY A 15 -8.77 19.48 36.30
CA GLY A 15 -7.44 19.92 35.88
C GLY A 15 -6.85 19.06 34.76
N VAL A 16 -6.98 17.73 34.86
CA VAL A 16 -6.53 16.79 33.80
C VAL A 16 -7.33 16.99 32.52
N LEU A 17 -8.65 17.13 32.59
CA LEU A 17 -9.48 17.42 31.42
C LEU A 17 -9.15 18.77 30.79
N LEU A 18 -8.81 19.77 31.61
CA LEU A 18 -8.48 21.11 31.11
C LEU A 18 -7.09 21.14 30.45
N VAL A 19 -6.11 20.43 31.02
CA VAL A 19 -4.78 20.23 30.42
C VAL A 19 -4.90 19.38 29.15
N TYR A 20 -5.68 18.31 29.18
CA TYR A 20 -5.90 17.46 28.01
C TYR A 20 -6.61 18.24 26.91
N GLY A 21 -7.65 19.02 27.23
CA GLY A 21 -8.36 19.89 26.30
C GLY A 21 -7.46 21.00 25.74
N THR A 22 -6.69 21.70 26.57
CA THR A 22 -5.78 22.75 26.08
C THR A 22 -4.62 22.20 25.26
N ILE A 23 -4.08 21.03 25.61
CA ILE A 23 -3.02 20.39 24.84
C ILE A 23 -3.58 19.80 23.55
N PHE A 24 -4.59 18.93 23.57
CA PHE A 24 -5.06 18.27 22.34
C PHE A 24 -5.89 19.19 21.43
N ILE A 25 -6.87 19.90 22.00
CA ILE A 25 -7.73 20.81 21.21
C ILE A 25 -6.93 22.06 20.83
N GLY A 26 -6.17 22.63 21.78
CA GLY A 26 -5.32 23.78 21.50
C GLY A 26 -4.21 23.46 20.51
N HIS A 27 -3.59 22.28 20.57
CA HIS A 27 -2.60 21.87 19.56
C HIS A 27 -3.22 21.71 18.17
N LYS A 28 -4.41 21.10 18.03
CA LYS A 28 -5.10 21.04 16.73
C LYS A 28 -5.52 22.42 16.21
N LEU A 29 -5.85 23.36 17.09
CA LEU A 29 -6.18 24.74 16.69
C LEU A 29 -4.94 25.55 16.27
N ILE A 30 -3.80 25.34 16.94
CA ILE A 30 -2.55 26.05 16.67
C ILE A 30 -1.79 25.42 15.49
N PHE A 31 -1.88 24.10 15.35
CA PHE A 31 -1.27 23.30 14.29
C PHE A 31 -2.38 22.50 13.59
N PRO A 32 -3.22 23.16 12.76
CA PRO A 32 -4.21 22.44 11.98
C PRO A 32 -3.52 21.41 11.09
N ASP A 33 -4.22 20.29 10.88
CA ASP A 33 -3.77 19.26 9.94
C ASP A 33 -3.52 19.93 8.58
N LYS A 34 -2.38 19.60 7.96
CA LYS A 34 -2.09 20.12 6.63
C LYS A 34 -3.10 19.52 5.66
N VAL A 35 -3.77 20.39 4.91
CA VAL A 35 -4.71 20.01 3.85
C VAL A 35 -4.25 20.66 2.56
N ALA A 36 -4.27 19.89 1.47
CA ALA A 36 -4.14 20.42 0.12
C ALA A 36 -5.46 20.20 -0.62
N LEU A 37 -6.02 21.28 -1.17
CA LEU A 37 -7.26 21.24 -1.96
C LEU A 37 -6.98 21.10 -3.46
N MET A 38 -5.70 20.99 -3.84
CA MET A 38 -5.23 20.81 -5.21
C MET A 38 -3.99 19.91 -5.19
N PRO A 39 -3.67 19.23 -6.30
CA PRO A 39 -2.40 18.51 -6.43
C PRO A 39 -1.18 19.41 -6.18
N THR A 40 -0.24 18.89 -5.41
CA THR A 40 1.09 19.44 -5.11
C THR A 40 2.22 18.67 -5.79
N VAL A 41 1.99 17.42 -6.22
CA VAL A 41 2.99 16.64 -6.97
C VAL A 41 3.00 16.99 -8.46
N ALA A 42 4.11 16.70 -9.15
CA ALA A 42 4.22 16.92 -10.59
C ALA A 42 3.32 15.94 -11.37
N PRO A 43 2.75 16.34 -12.52
CA PRO A 43 1.97 15.43 -13.34
C PRO A 43 2.80 14.25 -13.86
N LEU A 44 2.22 13.05 -13.82
CA LEU A 44 2.80 11.85 -14.39
C LEU A 44 2.19 11.59 -15.77
N GLU A 45 2.68 12.29 -16.79
CA GLU A 45 2.19 12.16 -18.17
C GLU A 45 3.29 12.10 -19.22
N ASN A 46 2.96 11.48 -20.36
CA ASN A 46 3.68 11.56 -21.63
C ASN A 46 2.65 11.54 -22.79
N GLU A 47 3.08 11.26 -24.02
CA GLU A 47 2.17 11.24 -25.19
C GLU A 47 1.12 10.11 -25.12
N GLU A 48 1.40 9.02 -24.39
CA GLU A 48 0.57 7.82 -24.31
C GLU A 48 -0.25 7.73 -23.02
N TYR A 49 0.29 8.21 -21.90
CA TYR A 49 -0.27 8.01 -20.56
C TYR A 49 -0.45 9.32 -19.82
N ARG A 50 -1.54 9.41 -19.06
CA ARG A 50 -1.85 10.47 -18.10
C ARG A 50 -2.31 9.81 -16.80
N LEU A 51 -1.39 9.73 -15.85
CA LEU A 51 -1.52 9.00 -14.61
C LEU A 51 -1.39 9.94 -13.40
N GLY A 52 -2.02 9.55 -12.31
CA GLY A 52 -1.92 10.22 -11.02
C GLY A 52 -3.04 11.18 -10.71
N VAL A 53 -2.89 11.82 -9.55
CA VAL A 53 -3.93 12.61 -8.88
C VAL A 53 -4.35 13.87 -9.66
N GLN A 54 -3.54 14.30 -10.61
CA GLN A 54 -3.82 15.45 -11.47
C GLN A 54 -4.83 15.14 -12.58
N PHE A 55 -4.96 13.87 -12.97
CA PHE A 55 -5.80 13.46 -14.10
C PHE A 55 -7.01 12.64 -13.70
N GLN A 56 -6.99 12.05 -12.51
CA GLN A 56 -8.16 11.38 -11.94
C GLN A 56 -9.16 12.41 -11.40
N LYS A 57 -10.43 12.24 -11.77
CA LYS A 57 -11.51 13.04 -11.18
C LYS A 57 -11.71 12.56 -9.74
N GLN A 58 -11.35 13.41 -8.79
CA GLN A 58 -11.60 13.16 -7.38
C GLN A 58 -13.11 13.14 -7.11
N ALA A 59 -13.57 12.13 -6.37
CA ALA A 59 -14.93 12.10 -5.85
C ALA A 59 -15.11 13.19 -4.79
N GLU A 60 -16.21 13.94 -4.86
CA GLU A 60 -16.50 15.00 -3.90
C GLU A 60 -17.21 14.47 -2.65
N THR A 61 -17.77 13.25 -2.74
CA THR A 61 -18.51 12.59 -1.67
C THR A 61 -18.12 11.11 -1.54
N LEU A 62 -18.33 10.53 -0.36
CA LEU A 62 -18.10 9.10 -0.15
C LEU A 62 -19.03 8.23 -1.00
N ASP A 63 -20.27 8.66 -1.27
CA ASP A 63 -21.19 7.93 -2.15
C ASP A 63 -20.61 7.83 -3.56
N GLU A 64 -20.09 8.93 -4.11
CA GLU A 64 -19.38 8.91 -5.41
C GLU A 64 -18.13 8.02 -5.37
N TYR A 65 -17.34 8.14 -4.31
CA TYR A 65 -16.11 7.37 -4.15
C TYR A 65 -16.36 5.86 -4.07
N VAL A 66 -17.41 5.43 -3.35
CA VAL A 66 -17.76 4.01 -3.23
C VAL A 66 -18.05 3.38 -4.60
N HIS A 67 -18.62 4.14 -5.54
CA HIS A 67 -18.81 3.66 -6.91
C HIS A 67 -17.49 3.54 -7.69
N VAL A 68 -16.53 4.45 -7.47
CA VAL A 68 -15.17 4.31 -8.04
C VAL A 68 -14.49 3.06 -7.48
N LEU A 69 -14.54 2.87 -6.16
CA LEU A 69 -13.98 1.69 -5.49
C LEU A 69 -14.64 0.39 -5.97
N ALA A 70 -15.97 0.38 -6.14
CA ALA A 70 -16.69 -0.78 -6.62
C ALA A 70 -16.30 -1.18 -8.04
N GLU A 71 -16.08 -0.20 -8.92
CA GLU A 71 -15.59 -0.44 -10.27
C GLU A 71 -14.16 -1.01 -10.27
N GLN A 72 -13.28 -0.48 -9.42
CA GLN A 72 -11.93 -1.02 -9.27
C GLN A 72 -11.94 -2.48 -8.78
N VAL A 73 -12.79 -2.80 -7.80
CA VAL A 73 -12.98 -4.17 -7.31
C VAL A 73 -13.50 -5.10 -8.41
N ARG A 74 -14.45 -4.64 -9.23
CA ARG A 74 -14.97 -5.41 -10.37
C ARG A 74 -13.87 -5.72 -11.38
N ILE A 75 -13.16 -4.69 -11.86
CA ILE A 75 -12.06 -4.84 -12.84
C ILE A 75 -10.97 -5.78 -12.30
N TYR A 76 -10.63 -5.63 -11.02
CA TYR A 76 -9.67 -6.50 -10.36
C TYR A 76 -10.08 -7.98 -10.39
N ASN A 77 -11.33 -8.29 -10.05
CA ASN A 77 -11.81 -9.67 -10.02
C ASN A 77 -11.95 -10.27 -11.44
N GLU A 78 -12.27 -9.46 -12.45
CA GLU A 78 -12.34 -9.92 -13.85
C GLU A 78 -10.98 -10.35 -14.42
N ASP A 79 -9.91 -9.71 -13.95
CA ASP A 79 -8.56 -9.88 -14.48
C ASP A 79 -7.59 -10.54 -13.48
N ALA A 80 -8.10 -11.09 -12.39
CA ALA A 80 -7.30 -11.59 -11.27
C ALA A 80 -6.20 -12.58 -11.68
N ASP A 81 -6.50 -13.50 -12.61
CA ASP A 81 -5.57 -14.51 -13.12
C ASP A 81 -4.36 -13.91 -13.87
N LYS A 82 -4.44 -12.65 -14.31
CA LYS A 82 -3.36 -11.95 -15.02
C LYS A 82 -2.36 -11.29 -14.06
N TYR A 83 -2.74 -11.06 -12.81
CA TYR A 83 -1.93 -10.29 -11.87
C TYR A 83 -0.86 -11.14 -11.18
N TRP A 84 -1.18 -12.38 -10.85
CA TRP A 84 -0.28 -13.34 -10.21
C TRP A 84 -0.62 -14.78 -10.64
N PRO A 85 0.36 -15.69 -10.84
CA PRO A 85 0.06 -17.06 -11.22
C PRO A 85 -0.80 -17.78 -10.18
N GLY A 86 -1.94 -18.33 -10.63
CA GLY A 86 -2.87 -19.03 -9.73
C GLY A 86 -3.49 -18.14 -8.66
N ASN A 87 -3.62 -16.83 -8.94
CA ASN A 87 -4.11 -15.83 -8.00
C ASN A 87 -5.44 -16.26 -7.34
N GLY A 88 -5.37 -16.67 -6.08
CA GLY A 88 -6.55 -17.02 -5.27
C GLY A 88 -7.18 -15.83 -4.54
N VAL A 89 -6.67 -14.62 -4.76
CA VAL A 89 -7.14 -13.38 -4.14
C VAL A 89 -8.34 -12.85 -4.91
N THR A 90 -9.41 -13.65 -4.97
CA THR A 90 -10.65 -13.32 -5.67
C THR A 90 -11.84 -13.51 -4.76
N ASP A 91 -13.00 -13.02 -5.21
CA ASP A 91 -14.28 -13.19 -4.53
C ASP A 91 -14.30 -12.59 -3.11
N GLN A 92 -13.56 -11.50 -2.90
CA GLN A 92 -13.49 -10.78 -1.62
C GLN A 92 -14.38 -9.54 -1.64
N TYR A 93 -15.27 -9.42 -0.65
CA TYR A 93 -16.14 -8.25 -0.47
C TYR A 93 -15.39 -7.10 0.21
N ILE A 94 -15.91 -5.88 0.06
CA ILE A 94 -15.53 -4.75 0.92
C ILE A 94 -16.75 -4.27 1.70
N LEU A 95 -16.63 -4.19 3.03
CA LEU A 95 -17.57 -3.48 3.88
C LEU A 95 -16.96 -2.12 4.23
N ALA A 96 -17.36 -1.07 3.51
CA ALA A 96 -16.91 0.28 3.73
C ALA A 96 -17.79 1.00 4.76
N GLU A 97 -17.19 1.68 5.74
CA GLU A 97 -17.87 2.53 6.73
C GLU A 97 -17.48 4.00 6.53
N SER A 98 -18.45 4.91 6.49
CA SER A 98 -18.17 6.33 6.72
C SER A 98 -17.96 6.54 8.21
N ILE A 99 -16.75 6.90 8.62
CA ILE A 99 -16.44 7.07 10.04
C ILE A 99 -17.18 8.26 10.66
N GLU A 100 -17.48 9.30 9.88
CA GLU A 100 -18.20 10.49 10.35
C GLU A 100 -19.71 10.28 10.43
N LYS A 101 -20.30 9.59 9.45
CA LYS A 101 -21.77 9.44 9.32
C LYS A 101 -22.29 8.10 9.83
N GLY A 102 -21.43 7.09 9.98
CA GLY A 102 -21.81 5.73 10.42
C GLY A 102 -22.63 4.94 9.39
N ASN A 103 -22.62 5.37 8.12
CA ASN A 103 -23.24 4.66 7.01
C ASN A 103 -22.29 3.55 6.52
N PHE A 104 -22.87 2.47 5.99
CA PHE A 104 -22.13 1.34 5.48
C PHE A 104 -22.50 1.05 4.03
N TRP A 105 -21.49 0.64 3.26
CA TRP A 105 -21.67 0.12 1.90
C TRP A 105 -20.98 -1.25 1.81
N LEU A 106 -21.73 -2.24 1.37
CA LEU A 106 -21.19 -3.55 1.00
C LEU A 106 -20.95 -3.56 -0.51
N ILE A 107 -19.71 -3.76 -0.90
CA ILE A 107 -19.25 -3.87 -2.28
C ILE A 107 -18.97 -5.35 -2.56
N SER A 108 -19.63 -5.90 -3.58
CA SER A 108 -19.38 -7.26 -4.04
C SER A 108 -18.15 -7.35 -4.96
N PRO A 109 -17.60 -8.56 -5.15
CA PRO A 109 -16.53 -8.79 -6.14
C PRO A 109 -16.93 -8.39 -7.57
N GLN A 110 -18.23 -8.34 -7.87
CA GLN A 110 -18.80 -7.94 -9.16
C GLN A 110 -19.05 -6.42 -9.27
N GLY A 111 -18.68 -5.63 -8.25
CA GLY A 111 -18.88 -4.18 -8.23
C GLY A 111 -20.29 -3.72 -7.87
N GLU A 112 -21.16 -4.62 -7.42
CA GLU A 112 -22.48 -4.24 -6.91
C GLU A 112 -22.35 -3.59 -5.52
N VAL A 113 -23.01 -2.44 -5.34
CA VAL A 113 -23.01 -1.68 -4.08
C VAL A 113 -24.35 -1.81 -3.38
N SER A 114 -24.34 -2.23 -2.12
CA SER A 114 -25.52 -2.28 -1.24
C SER A 114 -25.33 -1.38 -0.02
N VAL A 115 -26.27 -0.47 0.22
CA VAL A 115 -26.25 0.39 1.41
C VAL A 115 -26.81 -0.37 2.61
N LEU A 116 -26.14 -0.26 3.75
CA LEU A 116 -26.51 -0.89 5.01
C LEU A 116 -26.58 0.16 6.13
N THR A 117 -27.51 -0.03 7.04
CA THR A 117 -27.46 0.67 8.33
C THR A 117 -26.35 0.07 9.20
N GLY A 118 -25.81 0.85 10.14
CA GLY A 118 -24.82 0.34 11.09
C GLY A 118 -25.32 -0.86 11.92
N LYS A 119 -26.63 -0.92 12.21
CA LYS A 119 -27.24 -2.07 12.88
C LYS A 119 -27.20 -3.32 12.00
N GLU A 120 -27.59 -3.22 10.74
CA GLU A 120 -27.55 -4.36 9.81
C GLU A 120 -26.12 -4.87 9.60
N ALA A 121 -25.16 -3.96 9.46
CA ALA A 121 -23.75 -4.31 9.30
C ALA A 121 -23.24 -5.10 10.52
N GLN A 122 -23.53 -4.63 11.74
CA GLN A 122 -23.11 -5.28 12.99
C GLN A 122 -23.83 -6.60 13.29
N GLU A 123 -25.08 -6.76 12.82
CA GLU A 123 -25.84 -8.00 13.01
C GLU A 123 -25.42 -9.09 12.02
N LYS A 124 -25.05 -8.71 10.78
CA LYS A 124 -24.75 -9.65 9.70
C LYS A 124 -23.27 -10.04 9.59
N TYR A 125 -22.38 -9.16 10.02
CA TYR A 125 -20.94 -9.28 9.74
C TYR A 125 -20.08 -9.07 10.99
N ILE A 126 -18.93 -9.73 10.97
CA ILE A 126 -17.89 -9.68 11.97
C ILE A 126 -16.73 -8.90 11.35
N PHE A 127 -16.40 -7.78 11.98
CA PHE A 127 -15.29 -6.91 11.59
C PHE A 127 -14.78 -6.14 12.81
N SER A 128 -13.49 -5.79 12.80
CA SER A 128 -12.90 -4.94 13.83
C SER A 128 -12.84 -3.50 13.33
N ARG A 129 -13.66 -2.63 13.92
CA ARG A 129 -13.51 -1.18 13.72
C ARG A 129 -12.16 -0.73 14.24
N GLN A 130 -11.38 -0.10 13.38
CA GLN A 130 -10.11 0.50 13.78
C GLN A 130 -10.36 1.88 14.40
N PRO A 131 -9.61 2.28 15.44
CA PRO A 131 -9.78 3.57 16.10
C PRO A 131 -9.23 4.76 15.30
N TYR A 132 -8.77 4.54 14.06
CA TYR A 132 -8.10 5.52 13.20
C TYR A 132 -8.95 5.85 11.97
N ARG A 133 -8.70 7.03 11.37
CA ARG A 133 -9.46 7.54 10.20
C ARG A 133 -9.27 6.69 8.94
N ILE A 134 -8.14 5.99 8.85
CA ILE A 134 -7.87 4.95 7.87
C ILE A 134 -7.65 3.66 8.64
N GLY A 135 -8.41 2.64 8.31
CA GLY A 135 -8.40 1.39 9.02
C GLY A 135 -8.98 0.28 8.19
N PHE A 136 -8.24 -0.82 8.10
CA PHE A 136 -8.69 -2.04 7.47
C PHE A 136 -8.76 -3.17 8.49
N GLY A 137 -9.46 -4.23 8.12
CA GLY A 137 -9.49 -5.45 8.90
C GLY A 137 -10.19 -6.58 8.14
N PRO A 138 -10.08 -7.82 8.62
CA PRO A 138 -10.82 -8.92 8.04
C PRO A 138 -12.33 -8.69 8.22
N LEU A 139 -13.08 -9.07 7.19
CA LEU A 139 -14.54 -9.12 7.17
C LEU A 139 -14.98 -10.56 6.98
N GLU A 140 -15.90 -11.03 7.82
CA GLU A 140 -16.55 -12.33 7.68
C GLU A 140 -18.03 -12.25 8.08
N GLY A 141 -18.82 -13.24 7.71
CA GLY A 141 -20.21 -13.40 8.18
C GLY A 141 -21.22 -13.48 7.05
N SER A 142 -22.41 -14.03 7.33
CA SER A 142 -23.47 -14.22 6.33
C SER A 142 -23.02 -14.91 5.03
N GLY A 143 -22.02 -15.79 5.10
CA GLY A 143 -21.49 -16.54 3.96
C GLY A 143 -20.48 -15.79 3.08
N ILE A 144 -20.09 -14.56 3.46
CA ILE A 144 -19.07 -13.79 2.73
C ILE A 144 -17.79 -13.64 3.55
N ARG A 145 -16.71 -13.28 2.85
CA ARG A 145 -15.40 -12.90 3.39
C ARG A 145 -14.84 -11.71 2.61
N GLY A 146 -13.92 -10.98 3.22
CA GLY A 146 -13.18 -9.92 2.54
C GLY A 146 -12.56 -8.93 3.51
N MET A 147 -12.69 -7.64 3.21
CA MET A 147 -12.09 -6.56 3.96
C MET A 147 -13.13 -5.58 4.50
N TYR A 148 -12.98 -5.17 5.76
CA TYR A 148 -13.60 -3.96 6.28
C TYR A 148 -12.70 -2.76 5.96
N ALA A 149 -13.29 -1.64 5.54
CA ALA A 149 -12.59 -0.40 5.24
C ALA A 149 -13.25 0.79 5.94
N ALA A 150 -12.47 1.59 6.66
CA ALA A 150 -12.89 2.87 7.20
C ALA A 150 -12.62 4.00 6.17
N LEU A 151 -13.64 4.80 5.87
CA LEU A 151 -13.57 5.93 4.94
C LEU A 151 -13.83 7.24 5.67
N SER A 152 -13.01 8.26 5.40
CA SER A 152 -13.18 9.61 5.94
C SER A 152 -13.55 10.61 4.84
N GLU A 153 -14.61 11.38 5.05
CA GLU A 153 -14.94 12.52 4.17
C GLU A 153 -13.86 13.61 4.20
N GLU A 154 -13.22 13.81 5.34
CA GLU A 154 -12.13 14.79 5.47
C GLU A 154 -10.90 14.38 4.67
N ASP A 155 -10.55 13.08 4.70
CA ASP A 155 -9.41 12.57 3.92
C ASP A 155 -9.74 12.52 2.42
N LEU A 156 -11.01 12.25 2.06
CA LEU A 156 -11.46 12.22 0.67
C LEU A 156 -11.21 13.55 -0.05
N VAL A 157 -11.26 14.68 0.63
CA VAL A 157 -11.04 16.01 0.00
C VAL A 157 -9.60 16.52 0.13
N ASN A 158 -8.70 15.77 0.78
CA ASN A 158 -7.33 16.18 1.04
C ASN A 158 -6.35 15.51 0.08
N TYR A 159 -5.83 16.27 -0.90
CA TYR A 159 -4.88 15.76 -1.90
C TYR A 159 -3.62 15.14 -1.29
N LEU A 160 -3.19 15.58 -0.10
CA LEU A 160 -2.03 14.98 0.57
C LEU A 160 -2.21 13.50 0.89
N MET A 161 -3.46 13.01 1.00
CA MET A 161 -3.77 11.61 1.24
C MET A 161 -3.57 10.75 -0.02
N PHE A 162 -3.88 11.28 -1.20
CA PHE A 162 -3.72 10.57 -2.48
C PHE A 162 -2.30 10.62 -3.02
N GLU A 163 -1.58 11.70 -2.75
CA GLU A 163 -0.21 11.91 -3.24
C GLU A 163 0.82 10.98 -2.60
N LYS A 164 0.42 10.21 -1.57
CA LYS A 164 1.21 9.10 -1.06
C LYS A 164 1.47 8.05 -2.16
N TYR A 165 0.54 7.87 -3.10
CA TYR A 165 0.63 6.95 -4.23
C TYR A 165 0.43 7.71 -5.55
N PRO A 166 1.45 8.46 -5.99
CA PRO A 166 1.31 9.44 -7.06
C PRO A 166 0.96 8.84 -8.43
N TYR A 167 1.12 7.52 -8.60
CA TYR A 167 0.75 6.80 -9.83
C TYR A 167 -0.75 6.47 -9.91
N LEU A 168 -1.51 6.48 -8.79
CA LEU A 168 -2.92 6.06 -8.77
C LEU A 168 -3.90 7.20 -8.76
N GLY A 169 -3.61 8.27 -8.00
CA GLY A 169 -4.45 9.44 -8.00
C GLY A 169 -5.85 9.25 -7.39
N THR A 170 -6.03 8.25 -6.53
CA THR A 170 -7.30 7.93 -5.86
C THR A 170 -7.06 7.63 -4.38
N TYR A 171 -8.12 7.68 -3.58
CA TYR A 171 -8.11 7.28 -2.17
C TYR A 171 -7.69 5.82 -2.03
N ASP A 172 -6.98 5.54 -0.94
CA ASP A 172 -6.07 4.40 -0.77
C ASP A 172 -6.74 3.05 -0.48
N VAL A 173 -8.07 3.00 -0.48
CA VAL A 173 -8.80 1.83 0.00
C VAL A 173 -8.61 0.63 -0.93
N PHE A 174 -8.61 0.86 -2.25
CA PHE A 174 -8.36 -0.21 -3.20
C PHE A 174 -6.91 -0.72 -3.12
N ILE A 175 -5.95 0.19 -2.87
CA ILE A 175 -4.53 -0.16 -2.65
C ILE A 175 -4.43 -1.10 -1.47
N THR A 176 -4.97 -0.68 -0.32
CA THR A 176 -5.00 -1.47 0.91
C THR A 176 -5.70 -2.80 0.70
N TYR A 177 -6.83 -2.82 -0.02
CA TYR A 177 -7.55 -4.04 -0.38
C TYR A 177 -6.65 -5.02 -1.14
N SER A 178 -5.99 -4.56 -2.21
CA SER A 178 -5.15 -5.43 -3.04
C SER A 178 -3.90 -5.91 -2.29
N HIS A 179 -3.22 -5.04 -1.55
CA HIS A 179 -1.98 -5.33 -0.81
C HIS A 179 -2.22 -6.29 0.35
N GLU A 180 -3.19 -5.98 1.21
CA GLU A 180 -3.45 -6.75 2.43
C GLU A 180 -4.12 -8.09 2.14
N LEU A 181 -5.00 -8.17 1.13
CA LEU A 181 -5.57 -9.46 0.73
C LEU A 181 -4.52 -10.37 0.10
N PHE A 182 -3.51 -9.82 -0.59
CA PHE A 182 -2.37 -10.61 -1.07
C PHE A 182 -1.57 -11.21 0.10
N HIS A 183 -1.30 -10.43 1.15
CA HIS A 183 -0.72 -10.92 2.39
C HIS A 183 -1.58 -12.00 3.08
N MET A 184 -2.90 -11.83 3.11
CA MET A 184 -3.80 -12.72 3.85
C MET A 184 -4.12 -14.02 3.11
N LEU A 185 -4.20 -13.99 1.78
CA LEU A 185 -4.76 -15.10 1.00
C LEU A 185 -3.74 -15.80 0.11
N GLU A 186 -2.70 -15.10 -0.35
CA GLU A 186 -1.72 -15.66 -1.29
C GLU A 186 -0.42 -16.07 -0.59
N GLN A 187 0.26 -15.11 0.03
CA GLN A 187 1.58 -15.34 0.63
C GLN A 187 1.65 -16.38 1.77
N PRO A 188 0.57 -16.71 2.52
CA PRO A 188 0.62 -17.80 3.49
C PRO A 188 0.80 -19.18 2.85
N LYS A 189 0.57 -19.31 1.53
CA LYS A 189 0.80 -20.55 0.77
C LYS A 189 2.28 -20.74 0.41
N TRP A 190 3.09 -19.69 0.46
CA TRP A 190 4.47 -19.71 -0.01
C TRP A 190 5.38 -20.41 0.99
N ALA A 191 6.51 -20.91 0.52
CA ALA A 191 7.60 -21.34 1.38
C ALA A 191 8.00 -20.17 2.30
N GLN A 192 8.06 -20.46 3.60
CA GLN A 192 8.47 -19.52 4.64
C GLN A 192 9.81 -19.99 5.19
N GLU A 193 10.86 -19.19 5.01
CA GLU A 193 12.11 -19.42 5.74
C GLU A 193 12.03 -18.80 7.14
N GLY A 194 12.32 -19.60 8.17
CA GLY A 194 12.71 -19.08 9.48
C GLY A 194 11.76 -18.06 10.11
N ARG A 195 12.24 -17.32 11.10
CA ARG A 195 11.47 -16.24 11.76
C ARG A 195 11.84 -14.91 11.13
N VAL A 196 10.86 -13.99 11.03
CA VAL A 196 11.11 -12.57 10.75
C VAL A 196 12.14 -12.05 11.78
N GLN A 197 13.39 -11.82 11.35
CA GLN A 197 14.45 -11.39 12.27
C GLN A 197 14.23 -9.97 12.78
N ASN A 198 13.56 -9.13 11.98
CA ASN A 198 13.17 -7.76 12.32
C ASN A 198 11.67 -7.66 12.63
N ALA A 199 11.19 -8.47 13.57
CA ALA A 199 9.78 -8.49 13.97
C ALA A 199 9.28 -7.16 14.55
N SER A 200 10.19 -6.31 15.05
CA SER A 200 9.89 -4.95 15.51
C SER A 200 9.70 -3.94 14.38
N ARG A 201 9.92 -4.33 13.11
CA ARG A 201 9.90 -3.45 11.93
C ARG A 201 10.82 -2.24 12.10
N SER A 202 12.00 -2.44 12.70
CA SER A 202 12.99 -1.39 12.86
C SER A 202 13.49 -0.90 11.49
N GLU A 203 13.48 0.41 11.30
CA GLU A 203 13.97 1.04 10.08
C GLU A 203 15.49 1.16 10.01
N ARG A 204 16.22 0.89 11.12
CA ARG A 204 17.70 0.94 11.18
C ARG A 204 18.32 2.17 10.51
N ARG A 205 17.72 3.34 10.74
CA ARG A 205 18.10 4.60 10.07
C ARG A 205 19.52 5.06 10.42
N GLU A 206 20.04 4.58 11.55
CA GLU A 206 21.38 4.80 12.05
C GLU A 206 22.48 4.06 11.26
N ASP A 207 22.13 3.04 10.48
CA ASP A 207 23.09 2.26 9.68
C ASP A 207 23.41 2.98 8.35
N VAL A 208 23.98 4.17 8.45
CA VAL A 208 24.12 5.13 7.33
C VAL A 208 24.78 4.54 6.08
N GLU A 209 25.84 3.73 6.23
CA GLU A 209 26.53 3.12 5.08
C GLU A 209 25.66 2.09 4.35
N ALA A 210 24.92 1.27 5.11
CA ALA A 210 23.95 0.34 4.55
C ALA A 210 22.79 1.08 3.87
N ARG A 211 22.29 2.18 4.49
CA ARG A 211 21.27 3.05 3.87
C ARG A 211 21.75 3.64 2.56
N ALA A 212 22.97 4.17 2.53
CA ALA A 212 23.55 4.73 1.32
C ALA A 212 23.66 3.68 0.20
N LYS A 213 24.08 2.46 0.53
CA LYS A 213 24.16 1.35 -0.42
C LYS A 213 22.79 0.94 -0.95
N ARG A 214 21.78 0.82 -0.08
CA ARG A 214 20.39 0.50 -0.49
C ARG A 214 19.73 1.62 -1.29
N HIS A 215 20.04 2.88 -0.97
CA HIS A 215 19.61 4.01 -1.80
C HIS A 215 20.21 3.98 -3.20
N LEU A 216 21.52 3.71 -3.32
CA LEU A 216 22.16 3.52 -4.62
C LEU A 216 21.48 2.40 -5.41
N LEU A 217 21.26 1.25 -4.77
CA LEU A 217 20.54 0.13 -5.36
C LEU A 217 19.15 0.52 -5.86
N LYS A 218 18.35 1.20 -5.02
CA LYS A 218 17.02 1.70 -5.41
C LYS A 218 17.09 2.63 -6.62
N HIS A 219 18.06 3.55 -6.67
CA HIS A 219 18.25 4.44 -7.81
C HIS A 219 18.65 3.70 -9.09
N GLN A 220 19.49 2.66 -8.99
CA GLN A 220 19.84 1.82 -10.13
C GLN A 220 18.63 1.03 -10.65
N LEU A 221 17.81 0.47 -9.75
CA LEU A 221 16.57 -0.22 -10.10
C LEU A 221 15.58 0.73 -10.78
N LEU A 222 15.38 1.95 -10.23
CA LEU A 222 14.53 2.96 -10.87
C LEU A 222 15.05 3.33 -12.26
N ALA A 223 16.35 3.55 -12.42
CA ALA A 223 16.93 3.85 -13.72
C ALA A 223 16.77 2.68 -14.71
N ALA A 224 16.90 1.44 -14.23
CA ALA A 224 16.69 0.23 -15.02
C ALA A 224 15.21 0.03 -15.40
N VAL A 225 14.26 0.43 -14.55
CA VAL A 225 12.82 0.39 -14.88
C VAL A 225 12.45 1.54 -15.83
N ALA A 226 13.03 2.72 -15.67
CA ALA A 226 12.78 3.88 -16.53
C ALA A 226 13.34 3.71 -17.95
N GLY A 227 14.39 2.90 -18.13
CA GLY A 227 15.03 2.66 -19.43
C GLY A 227 15.06 1.19 -19.84
N GLU A 228 15.51 0.92 -21.07
CA GLU A 228 15.75 -0.44 -21.58
C GLU A 228 17.25 -0.73 -21.61
N ASN A 229 17.91 -0.74 -20.43
CA ASN A 229 19.36 -0.88 -20.36
C ASN A 229 19.79 -2.03 -19.44
N GLU A 230 20.17 -3.15 -20.06
CA GLU A 230 20.68 -4.35 -19.38
C GLU A 230 21.90 -4.06 -18.48
N ALA A 231 22.72 -3.06 -18.81
CA ALA A 231 23.85 -2.67 -17.96
C ALA A 231 23.40 -2.12 -16.60
N LEU A 232 22.28 -1.39 -16.54
CA LEU A 232 21.74 -0.87 -15.29
C LEU A 232 21.20 -1.98 -14.39
N ILE A 233 20.64 -3.03 -14.99
CA ILE A 233 20.21 -4.24 -14.26
C ILE A 233 21.43 -4.94 -13.65
N LYS A 234 22.51 -5.09 -14.43
CA LYS A 234 23.77 -5.67 -13.94
C LYS A 234 24.41 -4.85 -12.83
N ASP A 235 24.36 -3.53 -12.91
CA ASP A 235 24.86 -2.64 -11.85
C ASP A 235 24.06 -2.78 -10.55
N ALA A 236 22.72 -2.89 -10.64
CA ALA A 236 21.86 -3.16 -9.50
C ALA A 236 22.16 -4.53 -8.88
N ALA A 237 22.27 -5.59 -9.69
CA ALA A 237 22.64 -6.93 -9.23
C ALA A 237 24.01 -6.96 -8.53
N ALA A 238 25.02 -6.30 -9.11
CA ALA A 238 26.34 -6.19 -8.48
C ALA A 238 26.29 -5.44 -7.14
N THR A 239 25.48 -4.37 -7.07
CA THR A 239 25.29 -3.57 -5.86
C THR A 239 24.58 -4.37 -4.76
N TRP A 240 23.60 -5.20 -5.12
CA TRP A 240 22.91 -6.14 -4.25
C TRP A 240 23.84 -7.20 -3.65
N LEU A 241 24.62 -7.87 -4.50
CA LEU A 241 25.56 -8.90 -4.07
C LEU A 241 26.63 -8.33 -3.13
N ASP A 242 27.13 -7.12 -3.42
CA ASP A 242 28.05 -6.41 -2.54
C ASP A 242 27.39 -5.98 -1.22
N TYR A 243 26.14 -5.51 -1.25
CA TYR A 243 25.36 -5.17 -0.05
C TYR A 243 25.19 -6.37 0.88
N LYS A 244 24.76 -7.52 0.34
CA LYS A 244 24.61 -8.78 1.11
C LYS A 244 25.91 -9.19 1.81
N LYS A 245 27.03 -9.06 1.10
CA LYS A 245 28.35 -9.42 1.61
C LYS A 245 28.86 -8.42 2.66
N THR A 246 28.64 -7.13 2.44
CA THR A 246 29.24 -6.05 3.25
C THR A 246 28.41 -5.75 4.50
N PHE A 247 27.09 -5.89 4.42
CA PHE A 247 26.15 -5.54 5.50
C PHE A 247 25.21 -6.72 5.85
N PRO A 248 25.73 -7.89 6.26
CA PRO A 248 24.91 -9.09 6.47
C PRO A 248 23.86 -8.94 7.58
N GLU A 249 24.14 -8.20 8.65
CA GLU A 249 23.17 -7.98 9.74
C GLU A 249 21.95 -7.16 9.28
N ASP A 250 22.22 -6.14 8.47
CA ASP A 250 21.18 -5.30 7.90
C ASP A 250 20.39 -6.03 6.82
N TYR A 251 21.08 -6.78 5.94
CA TYR A 251 20.44 -7.67 4.98
C TYR A 251 19.48 -8.64 5.66
N ASN A 252 19.92 -9.35 6.71
CA ASN A 252 19.07 -10.27 7.46
C ASN A 252 17.87 -9.57 8.12
N SER A 253 18.00 -8.27 8.43
CA SER A 253 16.91 -7.45 8.95
C SER A 253 15.93 -6.97 7.87
N GLY A 254 16.33 -6.97 6.60
CA GLY A 254 15.59 -6.43 5.46
C GLY A 254 15.00 -7.47 4.51
N VAL A 255 15.61 -8.65 4.39
CA VAL A 255 15.28 -9.69 3.40
C VAL A 255 13.79 -10.08 3.40
N TYR A 256 13.17 -10.13 4.58
CA TYR A 256 11.73 -10.40 4.69
C TYR A 256 10.91 -9.30 4.00
N PHE A 257 11.24 -8.03 4.21
CA PHE A 257 10.50 -6.91 3.61
C PHE A 257 10.80 -6.77 2.11
N ASP A 258 12.04 -7.00 1.70
CA ASP A 258 12.44 -7.07 0.28
C ASP A 258 11.63 -8.13 -0.48
N ARG A 259 11.31 -9.26 0.18
CA ARG A 259 10.50 -10.34 -0.38
C ARG A 259 9.00 -10.08 -0.25
N ILE A 260 8.51 -10.00 0.97
CA ILE A 260 7.08 -10.08 1.30
C ILE A 260 6.36 -8.76 1.01
N GLU A 261 6.85 -7.66 1.58
CA GLU A 261 6.25 -6.34 1.35
C GLU A 261 6.56 -5.85 -0.06
N GLY A 262 7.77 -6.09 -0.57
CA GLY A 262 8.16 -5.72 -1.93
C GLY A 262 7.33 -6.41 -3.01
N THR A 263 7.02 -7.70 -2.86
CA THR A 263 6.17 -8.40 -3.83
C THR A 263 4.70 -7.99 -3.70
N ALA A 264 4.22 -7.75 -2.47
CA ALA A 264 2.87 -7.21 -2.25
C ALA A 264 2.74 -5.80 -2.85
N HIS A 265 3.77 -4.96 -2.73
CA HIS A 265 3.83 -3.64 -3.36
C HIS A 265 3.89 -3.72 -4.89
N TYR A 266 4.59 -4.68 -5.48
CA TYR A 266 4.49 -4.92 -6.93
C TYR A 266 3.06 -5.31 -7.33
N PHE A 267 2.43 -6.23 -6.59
CA PHE A 267 1.07 -6.67 -6.86
C PHE A 267 0.06 -5.53 -6.72
N GLU A 268 0.19 -4.68 -5.69
CA GLU A 268 -0.65 -3.51 -5.49
C GLU A 268 -0.50 -2.53 -6.67
N ILE A 269 0.74 -2.22 -7.09
CA ILE A 269 0.97 -1.27 -8.19
C ILE A 269 0.33 -1.79 -9.48
N LYS A 270 0.58 -3.07 -9.79
CA LYS A 270 0.03 -3.71 -10.98
C LYS A 270 -1.49 -3.68 -10.97
N THR A 271 -2.12 -4.23 -9.94
CA THR A 271 -3.58 -4.32 -9.85
C THR A 271 -4.24 -2.94 -9.86
N CYS A 272 -3.66 -1.96 -9.17
CA CYS A 272 -4.21 -0.62 -9.12
C CYS A 272 -4.05 0.14 -10.44
N LEU A 273 -2.96 -0.04 -11.19
CA LEU A 273 -2.83 0.58 -12.52
C LEU A 273 -3.88 0.05 -13.52
N PHE A 274 -4.10 -1.27 -13.55
CA PHE A 274 -5.14 -1.86 -14.39
C PHE A 274 -6.55 -1.42 -13.96
N ALA A 275 -6.83 -1.40 -12.65
CA ALA A 275 -8.14 -1.04 -12.13
C ALA A 275 -8.47 0.46 -12.25
N ALA A 276 -7.48 1.34 -12.07
CA ALA A 276 -7.68 2.79 -12.10
C ALA A 276 -7.62 3.40 -13.51
N TYR A 277 -6.94 2.73 -14.46
CA TYR A 277 -6.76 3.24 -15.82
C TYR A 277 -7.09 2.19 -16.89
N PRO A 278 -8.27 1.55 -16.86
CA PRO A 278 -8.62 0.45 -17.77
C PRO A 278 -8.62 0.85 -19.26
N ASP A 279 -8.78 2.14 -19.56
CA ASP A 279 -8.73 2.67 -20.92
C ASP A 279 -7.29 2.86 -21.45
N GLN A 280 -6.31 3.02 -20.56
CA GLN A 280 -4.90 3.26 -20.89
C GLN A 280 -4.02 2.01 -20.67
N ILE A 281 -4.30 1.20 -19.63
CA ILE A 281 -3.49 0.05 -19.22
C ILE A 281 -4.28 -1.23 -19.46
N LYS A 282 -3.99 -1.94 -20.56
CA LYS A 282 -4.75 -3.14 -20.98
C LYS A 282 -3.90 -4.40 -21.08
N THR A 283 -2.59 -4.23 -21.20
CA THR A 283 -1.64 -5.31 -21.43
C THR A 283 -0.45 -5.21 -20.48
N ALA A 284 0.33 -6.29 -20.39
CA ALA A 284 1.59 -6.28 -19.67
C ALA A 284 2.58 -5.25 -20.25
N GLU A 285 2.54 -5.00 -21.55
CA GLU A 285 3.36 -3.97 -22.19
C GLU A 285 2.97 -2.57 -21.73
N ASP A 286 1.66 -2.27 -21.65
CA ASP A 286 1.18 -0.98 -21.16
C ASP A 286 1.59 -0.75 -19.70
N PHE A 287 1.48 -1.80 -18.87
CA PHE A 287 1.97 -1.76 -17.50
C PHE A 287 3.48 -1.44 -17.44
N GLN A 288 4.30 -2.08 -18.27
CA GLN A 288 5.74 -1.82 -18.31
C GLN A 288 6.07 -0.38 -18.73
N LYS A 289 5.34 0.18 -19.70
CA LYS A 289 5.48 1.59 -20.12
C LYS A 289 5.04 2.56 -19.04
N ALA A 290 3.92 2.29 -18.36
CA ALA A 290 3.46 3.08 -17.22
C ALA A 290 4.48 3.05 -16.06
N MET A 291 5.07 1.88 -15.78
CA MET A 291 6.14 1.76 -14.79
C MET A 291 7.41 2.49 -15.20
N ALA A 292 7.76 2.50 -16.48
CA ALA A 292 8.90 3.31 -16.95
C ALA A 292 8.66 4.81 -16.75
N LEU A 293 7.44 5.28 -17.03
CA LEU A 293 7.03 6.66 -16.77
C LEU A 293 7.10 6.98 -15.27
N TYR A 294 6.55 6.11 -14.41
CA TYR A 294 6.65 6.25 -12.95
C TYR A 294 8.10 6.32 -12.46
N ALA A 295 8.94 5.38 -12.90
CA ALA A 295 10.34 5.30 -12.48
C ALA A 295 11.21 6.48 -12.97
N SER A 296 10.76 7.19 -14.01
CA SER A 296 11.39 8.45 -14.46
C SER A 296 11.24 9.60 -13.44
N ARG A 297 10.40 9.43 -12.41
CA ARG A 297 10.15 10.38 -11.32
C ARG A 297 10.66 9.82 -9.98
N PRO A 298 11.99 9.72 -9.78
CA PRO A 298 12.57 9.11 -8.58
C PRO A 298 12.17 9.83 -7.27
N GLU A 299 11.71 11.07 -7.35
CA GLU A 299 11.15 11.82 -6.22
C GLU A 299 9.87 11.23 -5.64
N PHE A 300 9.21 10.31 -6.34
CA PHE A 300 8.01 9.61 -5.88
C PHE A 300 8.33 8.45 -4.93
N GLU A 301 9.53 7.88 -5.01
CA GLU A 301 10.00 6.83 -4.11
C GLU A 301 10.56 7.39 -2.80
N LYS A 302 9.65 7.88 -1.94
CA LYS A 302 9.96 8.50 -0.66
C LYS A 302 10.00 7.44 0.45
N GLY A 303 11.15 7.23 1.05
CA GLY A 303 11.31 6.28 2.15
C GLY A 303 12.77 6.01 2.42
N VAL A 304 13.15 6.06 3.70
CA VAL A 304 14.50 5.77 4.20
C VAL A 304 14.36 4.85 5.40
N GLY A 305 15.02 3.70 5.31
CA GLY A 305 15.00 2.66 6.32
C GLY A 305 14.73 1.26 5.77
N THR A 306 15.11 0.24 6.53
CA THR A 306 15.20 -1.14 6.08
C THR A 306 13.86 -1.71 5.66
N VAL A 307 12.79 -1.30 6.35
CA VAL A 307 11.43 -1.72 6.02
C VAL A 307 10.96 -0.92 4.81
N SER A 308 11.00 0.41 4.91
CA SER A 308 10.49 1.32 3.87
C SER A 308 11.13 1.10 2.50
N GLU A 309 12.45 0.90 2.46
CA GLU A 309 13.19 0.66 1.21
C GLU A 309 12.88 -0.71 0.60
N GLY A 310 12.50 -1.69 1.43
CA GLY A 310 12.22 -3.04 0.96
C GLY A 310 11.00 -3.16 0.07
N TYR A 311 10.00 -2.30 0.28
CA TYR A 311 8.84 -2.17 -0.61
C TYR A 311 9.31 -1.84 -2.03
N SER A 312 10.05 -0.75 -2.20
CA SER A 312 10.51 -0.29 -3.50
C SER A 312 11.49 -1.28 -4.15
N ILE A 313 12.48 -1.78 -3.38
CA ILE A 313 13.52 -2.66 -3.91
C ILE A 313 12.92 -3.97 -4.43
N GLY A 314 12.05 -4.61 -3.65
CA GLY A 314 11.37 -5.83 -4.09
C GLY A 314 10.45 -5.56 -5.28
N ALA A 315 9.63 -4.50 -5.21
CA ALA A 315 8.65 -4.23 -6.27
C ALA A 315 9.31 -3.92 -7.62
N LEU A 316 10.33 -3.06 -7.64
CA LEU A 316 11.06 -2.72 -8.86
C LEU A 316 11.78 -3.94 -9.45
N SER A 317 12.26 -4.84 -8.58
CA SER A 317 12.88 -6.09 -9.03
C SER A 317 11.86 -7.01 -9.71
N CYS A 318 10.64 -7.14 -9.18
CA CYS A 318 9.54 -7.86 -9.84
C CYS A 318 9.17 -7.25 -11.19
N VAL A 319 9.11 -5.91 -11.31
CA VAL A 319 8.86 -5.23 -12.59
C VAL A 319 9.92 -5.59 -13.63
N LEU A 320 11.20 -5.63 -13.23
CA LEU A 320 12.29 -6.00 -14.12
C LEU A 320 12.27 -7.49 -14.51
N LEU A 321 11.93 -8.38 -13.57
CA LEU A 321 11.78 -9.81 -13.85
C LEU A 321 10.69 -10.08 -14.91
N ASP A 322 9.55 -9.41 -14.79
CA ASP A 322 8.49 -9.43 -15.81
C ASP A 322 9.00 -8.92 -17.16
N ARG A 323 9.71 -7.80 -17.16
CA ARG A 323 10.23 -7.18 -18.38
C ARG A 323 11.22 -8.09 -19.11
N LEU A 324 12.06 -8.79 -18.36
CA LEU A 324 13.03 -9.73 -18.90
C LEU A 324 12.39 -11.04 -19.38
N GLY A 325 11.09 -11.24 -19.16
CA GLY A 325 10.39 -12.47 -19.53
C GLY A 325 10.87 -13.67 -18.72
N ALA A 326 11.23 -13.49 -17.45
CA ALA A 326 11.63 -14.58 -16.57
C ALA A 326 10.40 -15.43 -16.17
N GLU A 327 9.88 -16.24 -17.10
CA GLU A 327 8.53 -16.83 -17.06
C GLU A 327 8.12 -17.53 -15.75
N ASN A 328 9.06 -18.07 -14.98
CA ASN A 328 8.78 -18.82 -13.74
C ASN A 328 9.26 -18.11 -12.46
N TRP A 329 9.61 -16.82 -12.52
CA TRP A 329 10.13 -16.10 -11.36
C TRP A 329 9.13 -16.09 -10.17
N PRO A 330 7.80 -15.94 -10.35
CA PRO A 330 6.87 -15.99 -9.24
C PRO A 330 6.86 -17.38 -8.58
N GLU A 331 6.86 -18.46 -9.38
CA GLU A 331 6.88 -19.85 -8.89
C GLU A 331 8.15 -20.16 -8.10
N VAL A 332 9.30 -19.68 -8.58
CA VAL A 332 10.57 -19.77 -7.83
C VAL A 332 10.45 -19.05 -6.50
N LEU A 333 9.95 -17.81 -6.49
CA LEU A 333 9.78 -17.04 -5.25
C LEU A 333 8.81 -17.72 -4.26
N MET A 334 7.75 -18.33 -4.76
CA MET A 334 6.75 -19.04 -3.96
C MET A 334 7.30 -20.34 -3.36
N SER A 335 8.20 -21.03 -4.06
CA SER A 335 8.74 -22.34 -3.63
C SER A 335 10.05 -22.23 -2.84
N GLU A 336 10.81 -21.15 -3.01
CA GLU A 336 12.08 -20.91 -2.33
C GLU A 336 11.92 -19.77 -1.30
N GLY A 337 11.87 -20.13 -0.01
CA GLY A 337 11.59 -19.19 1.09
C GLY A 337 12.68 -18.13 1.32
N ASP A 338 13.89 -18.41 0.86
CA ASP A 338 15.12 -17.66 1.17
C ASP A 338 15.46 -16.65 0.07
N LEU A 339 14.76 -16.71 -1.06
CA LEU A 339 15.00 -15.83 -2.21
C LEU A 339 14.12 -14.58 -2.14
N THR A 340 14.74 -13.43 -2.43
CA THR A 340 14.03 -12.20 -2.78
C THR A 340 13.87 -12.09 -4.30
N PRO A 341 12.95 -11.24 -4.81
CA PRO A 341 12.90 -10.94 -6.24
C PRO A 341 14.24 -10.47 -6.81
N LEU A 342 15.03 -9.72 -6.01
CA LEU A 342 16.33 -9.24 -6.43
C LEU A 342 17.41 -10.33 -6.45
N ASP A 343 17.29 -11.37 -5.62
CA ASP A 343 18.16 -12.55 -5.71
C ASP A 343 17.92 -13.31 -7.02
N ILE A 344 16.66 -13.46 -7.41
CA ILE A 344 16.29 -14.07 -8.69
C ILE A 344 16.85 -13.22 -9.84
N LEU A 345 16.64 -11.89 -9.80
CA LEU A 345 17.13 -10.96 -10.82
C LEU A 345 18.66 -10.98 -10.94
N ALA A 346 19.38 -11.08 -9.83
CA ALA A 346 20.83 -11.16 -9.81
C ALA A 346 21.38 -12.53 -10.26
N GLY A 347 20.52 -13.56 -10.34
CA GLY A 347 20.85 -14.90 -10.82
C GLY A 347 20.61 -15.13 -12.31
N LEU A 348 19.95 -14.19 -13.01
CA LEU A 348 19.82 -14.17 -14.47
C LEU A 348 21.12 -13.71 -15.13
#